data_AF-A0A539CPW8-F1
#
_entry.id   AF-A0A539CPW8-F1
#
_cell.length_a   1.000
_cell.length_b   1.000
_cell.length_c   1.000
_cell.angle_alpha   90.00
_cell.angle_beta   90.00
_cell.angle_gamma   90.00
#
_symmetry.space_group_name_H-M   'P 1'
#
loop_
_entity.id
_entity.type
_entity.pdbx_description
1 polymer ?
#
loop_
_entity_poly.entity_id
_entity_poly.type
_entity_poly.pdbx_seq_one_letter_code
_entity_poly.pdbx_strand_id
1 'polypeptide(L)'
;MPPAYVKPYVKRGKNDATDAEAICEAVTRPNMRFVPVKSADQQAVLMLHRTRALLIRQQTMLANAFRAHLAEFGIVVAQGIRHVRILIEQVFGEDIIDLPALARIALRPRAAQLMELRLQIRMIEKELLAWHRTS
;
A
#
# COMPACT_ATOMS: atom_id res chain seq x y z
N MET A 1 11.12 -6.50 -23.01
CA MET A 1 10.27 -7.44 -23.77
C MET A 1 9.06 -7.79 -22.92
N PRO A 2 7.82 -7.82 -23.47
CA PRO A 2 6.64 -8.19 -22.71
C PRO A 2 6.73 -9.63 -22.16
N PRO A 3 6.40 -9.89 -20.88
CA PRO A 3 6.48 -11.24 -20.31
C PRO A 3 5.62 -12.27 -21.08
N ALA A 4 4.49 -11.84 -21.63
CA ALA A 4 3.63 -12.69 -22.46
C ALA A 4 4.33 -13.22 -23.72
N TYR A 5 5.34 -12.52 -24.24
CA TYR A 5 6.09 -12.92 -25.43
C TYR A 5 7.24 -13.88 -25.11
N VAL A 6 7.64 -13.95 -23.83
CA VAL A 6 8.63 -14.92 -23.34
C VAL A 6 7.98 -16.25 -23.00
N LYS A 7 6.74 -16.23 -22.52
CA LYS A 7 6.00 -17.41 -22.04
C LYS A 7 6.02 -18.62 -22.99
N PRO A 8 5.91 -18.49 -24.33
CA PRO A 8 5.99 -19.63 -25.24
C PRO A 8 7.33 -20.37 -25.24
N TYR A 9 8.41 -19.73 -24.78
CA TYR A 9 9.77 -20.27 -24.75
C TYR A 9 10.17 -20.87 -23.40
N VAL A 10 9.30 -20.78 -22.37
CA VAL A 10 9.57 -21.34 -21.04
C VAL A 10 9.37 -22.85 -21.07
N LYS A 11 10.45 -23.59 -20.84
CA LYS A 11 10.44 -25.06 -20.73
C LYS A 11 9.78 -25.50 -19.40
N ARG A 12 9.36 -26.77 -19.32
CA ARG A 12 8.72 -27.31 -18.11
C ARG A 12 9.68 -27.28 -16.91
N GLY A 13 9.12 -26.99 -15.72
CA GLY A 13 9.87 -26.91 -14.47
C GLY A 13 10.34 -25.48 -14.21
N LYS A 14 9.71 -24.80 -13.25
CA LYS A 14 10.00 -23.39 -12.96
C LYS A 14 11.31 -23.27 -12.17
N ASN A 15 12.35 -22.79 -12.82
CA ASN A 15 13.59 -22.35 -12.18
C ASN A 15 14.21 -21.15 -12.90
N ASP A 16 15.09 -20.42 -12.22
CA ASP A 16 15.67 -19.18 -12.76
C ASP A 16 16.49 -19.42 -14.04
N ALA A 17 17.12 -20.60 -14.18
CA ALA A 17 17.89 -20.96 -15.38
C ALA A 17 16.98 -21.11 -16.61
N THR A 18 15.83 -21.75 -16.46
CA THR A 18 14.82 -21.90 -17.53
C THR A 18 14.19 -20.57 -17.92
N ASP A 19 13.97 -19.67 -16.95
CA ASP A 19 13.45 -18.33 -17.23
C ASP A 19 14.49 -17.49 -17.98
N ALA A 20 15.78 -17.57 -17.60
CA ALA A 20 16.87 -16.90 -18.31
C ALA A 20 17.05 -17.43 -19.74
N GLU A 21 17.01 -18.76 -19.94
CA GLU A 21 17.09 -19.37 -21.27
C GLU A 21 15.94 -18.91 -22.17
N ALA A 22 14.70 -18.93 -21.66
CA ALA A 22 13.54 -18.48 -22.40
C ALA A 22 13.63 -17.00 -22.81
N ILE A 23 14.17 -16.14 -21.95
CA ILE A 23 14.42 -14.72 -22.27
C ILE A 23 15.45 -14.62 -23.40
N CYS A 24 16.59 -15.30 -23.29
CA CYS A 24 17.64 -15.29 -24.31
C CYS A 24 17.11 -15.79 -25.66
N GLU A 25 16.32 -16.86 -25.67
CA GLU A 25 15.72 -17.39 -26.89
C GLU A 25 14.73 -16.39 -27.51
N ALA A 26 13.83 -15.83 -26.69
CA ALA A 26 12.83 -14.89 -27.16
C ALA A 26 13.47 -13.62 -27.75
N VAL A 27 14.55 -13.10 -27.15
CA VAL A 27 15.28 -11.90 -27.63
C VAL A 27 15.82 -12.08 -29.06
N THR A 28 16.12 -13.30 -29.49
CA THR A 28 16.67 -13.55 -30.83
C THR A 28 15.64 -13.46 -31.96
N ARG A 29 14.34 -13.39 -31.63
CA ARG A 29 13.28 -13.45 -32.65
C ARG A 29 13.25 -12.15 -33.48
N PRO A 30 13.25 -12.21 -34.83
CA PRO A 30 13.32 -11.03 -35.69
C PRO A 30 12.17 -10.03 -35.47
N ASN A 31 10.98 -10.52 -35.12
CA ASN A 31 9.78 -9.71 -34.87
C ASN A 31 9.59 -9.37 -33.39
N MET A 32 10.64 -9.50 -32.56
CA MET A 32 10.53 -9.26 -31.12
C MET A 32 10.27 -7.79 -30.83
N ARG A 33 9.23 -7.52 -30.03
CA ARG A 33 8.94 -6.16 -29.54
C ARG A 33 9.53 -5.95 -28.16
N PHE A 34 10.37 -4.94 -28.03
CA PHE A 34 10.93 -4.54 -26.75
C PHE A 34 10.02 -3.53 -26.05
N VAL A 35 10.06 -3.57 -24.72
CA VAL A 35 9.37 -2.56 -23.90
C VAL A 35 10.38 -1.44 -23.73
N PRO A 36 10.02 -0.17 -23.99
CA PRO A 36 10.94 0.94 -23.82
C PRO A 36 11.40 1.03 -22.36
N VAL A 37 12.64 1.50 -22.17
CA VAL A 37 13.12 1.89 -20.84
C VAL A 37 12.26 3.05 -20.35
N LYS A 38 11.80 2.99 -19.10
CA LYS A 38 10.98 4.06 -18.53
C LYS A 38 11.80 5.35 -18.45
N SER A 39 11.20 6.49 -18.76
CA SER A 39 11.80 7.78 -18.42
C SER A 39 11.86 7.95 -16.89
N ALA A 40 12.71 8.87 -16.43
CA ALA A 40 12.77 9.22 -15.01
C ALA A 40 11.38 9.62 -14.47
N ASP A 41 10.61 10.39 -15.23
CA ASP A 41 9.27 10.82 -14.87
C ASP A 41 8.29 9.64 -14.74
N GLN A 42 8.31 8.71 -15.69
CA GLN A 42 7.50 7.49 -15.62
C GLN A 42 7.87 6.62 -14.42
N GLN A 43 9.16 6.58 -14.06
CA GLN A 43 9.63 5.88 -12.87
C GLN A 43 9.20 6.59 -11.58
N ALA A 44 9.21 7.92 -11.54
CA ALA A 44 8.74 8.72 -10.42
C ALA A 44 7.24 8.53 -10.15
N VAL A 45 6.41 8.49 -11.20
CA VAL A 45 4.96 8.19 -11.06
C VAL A 45 4.75 6.79 -10.48
N LEU A 46 5.53 5.80 -10.92
CA LEU A 46 5.48 4.46 -10.34
C LEU A 46 5.90 4.44 -8.86
N MET A 47 6.84 5.31 -8.45
CA MET A 47 7.17 5.49 -7.04
C MET A 47 5.98 6.02 -6.25
N LEU A 48 5.25 7.03 -6.76
CA LEU A 48 4.04 7.53 -6.10
C LEU A 48 3.01 6.42 -5.86
N HIS A 49 2.74 5.58 -6.86
CA HIS A 49 1.82 4.44 -6.71
C HIS A 49 2.29 3.45 -5.64
N ARG A 50 3.58 3.11 -5.62
CA ARG A 50 4.16 2.18 -4.64
C ARG A 50 4.13 2.75 -3.23
N THR A 51 4.47 4.03 -3.08
CA THR A 51 4.41 4.74 -1.79
C THR A 51 2.98 4.78 -1.26
N ARG A 52 2.00 5.15 -2.10
CA ARG A 52 0.58 5.09 -1.72
C ARG A 52 0.18 3.69 -1.23
N ALA A 53 0.56 2.65 -1.97
CA ALA A 53 0.23 1.27 -1.58
C ALA A 53 0.87 0.87 -0.23
N LEU A 54 2.10 1.31 0.05
CA LEU A 54 2.76 1.08 1.33
C LEU A 54 2.04 1.78 2.48
N LEU A 55 1.72 3.07 2.32
CA LEU A 55 1.03 3.85 3.35
C LEU A 55 -0.36 3.28 3.66
N ILE A 56 -1.11 2.82 2.65
CA ILE A 56 -2.42 2.15 2.84
C ILE A 56 -2.27 0.87 3.67
N ARG A 57 -1.24 0.05 3.41
CA ARG A 57 -0.97 -1.15 4.20
C ARG A 57 -0.62 -0.80 5.65
N GLN A 58 0.23 0.20 5.86
CA GLN A 58 0.59 0.68 7.21
C GLN A 58 -0.62 1.22 7.95
N GLN A 59 -1.48 1.99 7.30
CA GLN A 59 -2.72 2.51 7.87
C GLN A 59 -3.67 1.38 8.29
N THR A 60 -3.83 0.36 7.43
CA THR A 60 -4.65 -0.82 7.73
C THR A 60 -4.08 -1.59 8.93
N MET A 61 -2.76 -1.82 8.95
CA MET A 61 -2.06 -2.47 10.05
C MET A 61 -2.27 -1.74 11.38
N LEU A 62 -2.04 -0.42 11.41
CA LEU A 62 -2.22 0.39 12.62
C LEU A 62 -3.68 0.42 13.07
N ALA A 63 -4.64 0.52 12.15
CA ALA A 63 -6.06 0.52 12.49
C ALA A 63 -6.49 -0.83 13.07
N ASN A 64 -5.97 -1.94 12.56
CA ASN A 64 -6.24 -3.27 13.09
C ASN A 64 -5.62 -3.47 14.48
N ALA A 65 -4.38 -3.03 14.68
CA ALA A 65 -3.76 -3.03 16.00
C ALA A 65 -4.58 -2.18 16.98
N PHE A 66 -4.95 -0.95 16.61
CA PHE A 66 -5.76 -0.08 17.45
C PHE A 66 -7.07 -0.74 17.89
N ARG A 67 -7.78 -1.40 16.98
CA ARG A 67 -9.00 -2.17 17.31
C ARG A 67 -8.73 -3.35 18.22
N ALA A 68 -7.66 -4.12 17.98
CA ALA A 68 -7.31 -5.26 18.82
C ALA A 68 -7.07 -4.84 20.27
N HIS A 69 -6.30 -3.75 20.47
CA HIS A 69 -6.05 -3.19 21.80
C HIS A 69 -7.34 -2.73 22.49
N LEU A 70 -8.29 -2.15 21.76
CA LEU A 70 -9.59 -1.77 22.34
C LEU A 70 -10.48 -2.98 22.68
N ALA A 71 -10.42 -4.04 21.87
CA ALA A 71 -11.17 -5.27 22.10
C ALA A 71 -10.73 -5.98 23.40
N GLU A 72 -9.46 -5.86 23.81
CA GLU A 72 -8.98 -6.34 25.12
C GLU A 72 -9.72 -5.69 26.31
N PHE A 73 -10.29 -4.51 26.12
CA PHE A 73 -11.11 -3.80 27.11
C PHE A 73 -12.62 -3.91 26.83
N GLY A 74 -13.04 -4.85 25.96
CA GLY A 74 -14.45 -5.07 25.63
C GLY A 74 -15.05 -4.04 24.65
N ILE A 75 -14.23 -3.15 24.08
CA ILE A 75 -14.69 -2.09 23.18
C ILE A 75 -14.64 -2.61 21.74
N VAL A 76 -15.80 -2.98 21.20
CA VAL A 76 -15.93 -3.46 19.83
C VAL A 76 -16.28 -2.30 18.89
N VAL A 77 -15.40 -2.05 17.92
CA VAL A 77 -15.54 -0.94 16.97
C VAL A 77 -15.75 -1.48 15.56
N ALA A 78 -16.62 -0.81 14.79
CA ALA A 78 -16.87 -1.14 13.39
C ALA A 78 -15.57 -1.23 12.57
N GLN A 79 -15.54 -2.23 11.68
CA GLN A 79 -14.45 -2.41 10.73
C GLN A 79 -14.46 -1.31 9.65
N GLY A 80 -13.32 -1.12 8.99
CA GLY A 80 -13.19 -0.20 7.87
C GLY A 80 -12.45 1.11 8.17
N ILE A 81 -11.68 1.57 7.19
CA ILE A 81 -10.77 2.71 7.32
C ILE A 81 -11.52 4.05 7.45
N ARG A 82 -12.75 4.11 6.93
CA ARG A 82 -13.61 5.30 6.99
C ARG A 82 -13.94 5.68 8.44
N HIS A 83 -14.01 4.70 9.32
CA HIS A 83 -14.32 4.89 10.74
C HIS A 83 -13.10 5.22 11.60
N VAL A 84 -11.87 5.28 11.05
CA VAL A 84 -10.66 5.53 11.86
C VAL A 84 -10.70 6.87 12.59
N ARG A 85 -11.30 7.92 11.99
CA ARG A 85 -11.42 9.23 12.66
C ARG A 85 -12.38 9.15 13.84
N ILE A 86 -13.56 8.58 13.58
CA ILE A 86 -14.61 8.35 14.58
C ILE A 86 -14.06 7.49 15.73
N LEU A 87 -13.31 6.45 15.41
CA LEU A 87 -12.66 5.56 16.38
C LEU A 87 -11.69 6.33 17.30
N ILE A 88 -10.88 7.22 16.74
CA ILE A 88 -9.96 8.04 17.53
C ILE A 88 -10.74 9.06 18.37
N GLU A 89 -11.76 9.70 17.80
CA GLU A 89 -12.66 10.62 18.51
C GLU A 89 -13.40 9.93 19.66
N GLN A 90 -13.85 8.68 19.50
CA GLN A 90 -14.50 7.91 20.57
C GLN A 90 -13.55 7.58 21.73
N VAL A 91 -12.27 7.33 21.45
CA VAL A 91 -11.30 6.98 22.51
C VAL A 91 -10.76 8.23 23.22
N PHE A 92 -10.58 9.34 22.50
CA PHE A 92 -9.91 10.54 23.01
C PHE A 92 -10.81 11.79 23.12
N GLY A 93 -12.08 11.69 22.73
CA GLY A 93 -13.07 12.77 22.82
C GLY A 93 -13.66 12.94 24.22
N GLU A 94 -14.68 13.80 24.31
CA GLU A 94 -15.30 14.19 25.58
C GLU A 94 -16.18 13.07 26.18
N ASP A 95 -16.74 12.19 25.35
CA ASP A 95 -17.40 10.96 25.80
C ASP A 95 -16.34 9.91 26.13
N ILE A 96 -15.94 9.87 27.39
CA ILE A 96 -14.86 9.02 27.89
C ILE A 96 -15.32 7.56 27.83
N ILE A 97 -14.87 6.82 26.82
CA ILE A 97 -14.74 5.38 26.96
C ILE A 97 -13.82 5.13 28.16
N ASP A 98 -14.33 4.38 29.14
CA ASP A 98 -13.59 4.03 30.35
C ASP A 98 -12.44 3.10 29.96
N LEU A 99 -11.26 3.69 29.81
CA LEU A 99 -10.06 3.04 29.36
C LEU A 99 -8.94 3.39 30.35
N PRO A 100 -8.18 2.41 30.87
CA PRO A 100 -7.08 2.66 31.78
C PRO A 100 -6.11 3.72 31.23
N ALA A 101 -5.61 4.59 32.12
CA ALA A 101 -4.76 5.72 31.73
C ALA A 101 -3.52 5.29 30.90
N LEU A 102 -2.89 4.17 31.27
CA LEU A 102 -1.75 3.63 30.53
C LEU A 102 -2.12 3.17 29.11
N ALA A 103 -3.29 2.57 28.92
CA ALA A 103 -3.77 2.18 27.60
C ALA A 103 -4.03 3.42 26.73
N ARG A 104 -4.60 4.48 27.32
CA ARG A 104 -4.79 5.78 26.64
C ARG A 104 -3.46 6.40 26.21
N ILE A 105 -2.45 6.37 27.07
CA ILE A 105 -1.09 6.82 26.75
C ILE A 105 -0.49 5.99 25.61
N ALA A 106 -0.60 4.66 25.66
CA ALA A 106 -0.06 3.76 24.64
C ALA A 106 -0.76 3.91 23.27
N LEU A 107 -2.06 4.20 23.25
CA LEU A 107 -2.84 4.38 22.02
C LEU A 107 -2.64 5.75 21.36
N ARG A 108 -2.28 6.79 22.14
CA ARG A 108 -2.14 8.17 21.63
C ARG A 108 -1.15 8.32 20.46
N PRO A 109 0.09 7.80 20.50
CA PRO A 109 1.00 7.91 19.36
C PRO A 109 0.49 7.17 18.13
N ARG A 110 -0.22 6.05 18.31
CA ARG A 110 -0.82 5.29 17.20
C ARG A 110 -1.96 6.05 16.53
N ALA A 111 -2.79 6.74 17.31
CA ALA A 111 -3.82 7.62 16.79
C ALA A 111 -3.22 8.77 15.95
N ALA A 112 -2.16 9.41 16.45
CA ALA A 112 -1.45 10.46 15.71
C ALA A 112 -0.86 9.92 14.38
N GLN A 113 -0.20 8.76 14.41
CA GLN A 113 0.33 8.10 13.21
C GLN A 113 -0.78 7.78 12.19
N LEU A 114 -1.94 7.30 12.64
CA LEU A 114 -3.08 7.04 11.76
C LEU A 114 -3.59 8.30 11.07
N MET A 115 -3.66 9.43 11.79
CA MET A 115 -4.06 10.71 11.20
C MET A 115 -3.04 11.20 10.17
N GLU A 116 -1.75 11.09 10.48
CA GLU A 116 -0.66 11.50 9.60
C GLU A 116 -0.66 10.68 8.30
N LEU A 117 -0.77 9.35 8.40
CA LEU A 117 -0.88 8.49 7.22
C LEU A 117 -2.07 8.85 6.33
N ARG A 118 -3.21 9.27 6.92
CA ARG A 118 -4.37 9.75 6.14
C ARG A 118 -4.09 11.04 5.39
N LEU A 119 -3.24 11.92 5.91
CA LEU A 119 -2.83 13.14 5.21
C LEU A 119 -1.88 12.79 4.07
N GLN A 120 -0.85 12.00 4.34
CA GLN A 120 0.14 11.58 3.35
C GLN A 120 -0.48 10.83 2.16
N ILE A 121 -1.40 9.91 2.42
CA ILE A 121 -2.12 9.19 1.35
C ILE A 121 -2.89 10.18 0.47
N ARG A 122 -3.61 11.14 1.06
CA ARG A 122 -4.37 12.15 0.31
C ARG A 122 -3.48 13.05 -0.53
N MET A 123 -2.30 13.44 -0.01
CA MET A 123 -1.33 14.21 -0.76
C MET A 123 -0.87 13.45 -2.01
N ILE A 124 -0.48 12.17 -1.85
CA ILE A 124 -0.04 11.35 -2.99
C ILE A 124 -1.18 11.11 -3.99
N GLU A 125 -2.40 10.90 -3.51
CA GLU A 125 -3.58 10.75 -4.38
C GLU A 125 -3.84 12.01 -5.21
N LYS A 126 -3.63 13.21 -4.63
CA LYS A 126 -3.74 14.47 -5.36
C LYS A 126 -2.70 14.57 -6.46
N GLU A 127 -1.44 14.23 -6.19
CA GLU A 127 -0.36 14.24 -7.20
C GLU A 127 -0.63 13.22 -8.32
N LEU A 128 -1.08 12.01 -7.98
CA LEU A 128 -1.46 10.99 -8.96
C LEU A 128 -2.62 11.45 -9.85
N LEU A 129 -3.64 12.09 -9.28
CA LEU A 129 -4.77 12.64 -10.04
C LEU A 129 -4.35 13.80 -10.94
N ALA A 130 -3.46 14.68 -10.46
CA ALA A 130 -2.91 15.76 -11.26
C ALA A 130 -2.15 15.21 -12.47
N TRP A 131 -1.25 14.25 -12.23
CA TRP A 131 -0.50 13.59 -13.30
C TRP A 131 -1.41 12.89 -14.31
N HIS A 132 -2.44 12.17 -13.85
CA HIS A 132 -3.37 11.46 -14.73
C HIS A 132 -4.14 12.40 -15.68
N ARG A 133 -4.42 13.65 -15.26
CA ARG A 133 -5.09 14.65 -16.10
C ARG A 133 -4.17 15.26 -17.16
N THR A 134 -2.86 15.19 -16.96
CA THR A 134 -1.84 15.76 -17.86
C THR A 134 -1.14 14.72 -18.74
N SER A 135 -1.43 13.44 -18.52
CA SER A 135 -0.83 12.28 -19.20
C SER A 135 -1.66 11.81 -20.40
#